data_AF-A0A929ED10-F1
#
_entry.id   AF-A0A929ED10-F1
#
_cell.length_a   1.000
_cell.length_b   1.000
_cell.length_c   1.000
_cell.angle_alpha   90.00
_cell.angle_beta   90.00
_cell.angle_gamma   90.00
#
_symmetry.space_group_name_H-M   'P 1'
#
loop_
_entity.id
_entity.type
_entity.pdbx_description
1 polymer ?
#
loop_
_entity_poly.entity_id
_entity_poly.type
_entity_poly.pdbx_seq_one_letter_code
_entity_poly.pdbx_strand_id
1 'polypeptide(L)'
;MSNKWVMRADPCFMAPDRDQLILAENKLDISLKEAKQLIDEINQFFTQFDEEKFWSLELGSADRWYIVSEKPLNIECSAPEKVLMQSVKPFLLKGKDSPHWINLFNEFQMILHKSSINKKRLEQGQAAINSVWFWGAGESIDSLDEPQINNKSNHCVYSNNIIAKGLCNQQHYEYRPLTEHYQTDDSFLNVTYIIEDFSQAMQQRDIFSWVGLLQQYEENFLIPILKDLKSGKINEVKFISPSGKNLLITKKLINRWWKRIQPYYTHLTA
;
A
#
# COMPACT_ATOMS: atom_id res chain seq x y z
N MET A 1 -7.30 -24.78 -12.30
CA MET A 1 -7.10 -24.16 -10.98
C MET A 1 -8.22 -23.13 -10.84
N SER A 2 -8.99 -23.18 -9.75
CA SER A 2 -10.12 -22.26 -9.54
C SER A 2 -9.58 -20.87 -9.17
N ASN A 3 -9.96 -19.85 -9.95
CA ASN A 3 -9.59 -18.47 -9.63
C ASN A 3 -9.99 -18.15 -8.19
N LYS A 4 -9.02 -17.73 -7.38
CA LYS A 4 -9.27 -17.26 -6.01
C LYS A 4 -9.65 -15.78 -6.07
N TRP A 5 -10.59 -15.37 -5.23
CA TRP A 5 -10.92 -13.95 -5.04
C TRP A 5 -10.29 -13.46 -3.75
N VAL A 6 -9.77 -12.25 -3.74
CA VAL A 6 -9.04 -11.70 -2.60
C VAL A 6 -9.56 -10.31 -2.27
N MET A 7 -9.69 -10.01 -0.98
CA MET A 7 -9.84 -8.64 -0.49
C MET A 7 -8.93 -8.40 0.71
N ARG A 8 -8.53 -7.14 0.92
CA ARG A 8 -7.83 -6.69 2.12
C ARG A 8 -8.78 -6.74 3.31
N ALA A 9 -8.23 -7.11 4.46
CA ALA A 9 -8.91 -7.16 5.74
C ALA A 9 -7.98 -6.52 6.78
N ASP A 10 -8.09 -5.20 6.97
CA ASP A 10 -7.12 -4.48 7.80
C ASP A 10 -7.61 -4.32 9.25
N PRO A 11 -6.78 -4.70 10.25
CA PRO A 11 -7.13 -4.51 11.64
C PRO A 11 -7.31 -3.01 11.94
N CYS A 12 -8.41 -2.66 12.61
CA CYS A 12 -8.74 -1.28 12.91
C CYS A 12 -9.43 -1.10 14.26
N PHE A 13 -9.42 0.15 14.72
CA PHE A 13 -10.16 0.58 15.89
C PHE A 13 -11.31 1.49 15.46
N MET A 14 -12.51 1.11 15.86
CA MET A 14 -13.72 1.90 15.69
C MET A 14 -14.17 2.47 17.03
N ALA A 15 -14.42 3.77 17.06
CA ALA A 15 -14.84 4.48 18.27
C ALA A 15 -16.33 4.84 18.18
N PRO A 16 -17.12 4.61 19.24
CA PRO A 16 -18.47 5.16 19.32
C PRO A 16 -18.39 6.69 19.42
N ASP A 17 -19.19 7.38 18.60
CA ASP A 17 -19.35 8.84 18.65
C ASP A 17 -20.85 9.19 18.57
N ARG A 18 -21.42 9.54 19.72
CA ARG A 18 -22.85 9.86 19.89
C ARG A 18 -23.76 8.77 19.32
N ASP A 19 -24.33 9.00 18.15
CA ASP A 19 -25.28 8.16 17.42
C ASP A 19 -24.62 7.35 16.29
N GLN A 20 -23.28 7.37 16.20
CA GLN A 20 -22.53 6.82 15.08
C GLN A 20 -21.29 6.04 15.53
N LEU A 21 -20.71 5.30 14.59
CA LEU A 21 -19.45 4.57 14.75
C LEU A 21 -18.44 5.17 13.78
N ILE A 22 -17.28 5.59 14.29
CA ILE A 22 -16.22 6.26 13.53
C ILE A 22 -15.06 5.28 13.32
N LEU A 23 -14.47 5.25 12.12
CA LEU A 23 -13.17 4.61 11.93
C LEU A 23 -12.09 5.53 12.52
N ALA A 24 -11.70 5.25 13.76
CA ALA A 24 -10.79 6.11 14.51
C ALA A 24 -9.33 5.86 14.13
N GLU A 25 -8.92 4.60 14.02
CA GLU A 25 -7.54 4.23 13.66
C GLU A 25 -7.53 3.02 12.71
N ASN A 26 -6.73 3.10 11.65
CA ASN A 26 -6.44 2.00 10.73
C ASN A 26 -4.95 1.64 10.67
N LYS A 27 -4.14 2.24 11.56
CA LYS A 27 -2.71 1.99 11.73
C LYS A 27 -2.43 1.76 13.20
N LEU A 28 -2.65 0.51 13.64
CA LEU A 28 -2.45 0.09 15.02
C LEU A 28 -1.04 -0.49 15.17
N ASP A 29 -0.39 -0.23 16.30
CA ASP A 29 0.85 -0.91 16.67
C ASP A 29 0.52 -2.35 17.10
N ILE A 30 0.41 -3.23 16.12
CA ILE A 30 0.10 -4.64 16.26
C ILE A 30 1.34 -5.46 15.91
N SER A 31 1.70 -6.40 16.78
CA SER A 31 2.79 -7.33 16.53
C SER A 31 2.34 -8.50 15.64
N LEU A 32 3.27 -9.13 14.92
CA LEU A 32 3.00 -10.35 14.14
C LEU A 32 2.37 -11.47 14.99
N LYS A 33 2.75 -11.55 16.27
CA LYS A 33 2.22 -12.55 17.20
C LYS A 33 0.76 -12.29 17.54
N GLU A 34 0.41 -11.04 17.85
CA GLU A 34 -0.98 -10.64 18.09
C GLU A 34 -1.83 -10.87 16.84
N ALA A 35 -1.34 -10.41 15.67
CA ALA A 35 -2.04 -10.58 14.40
C ALA A 35 -2.35 -12.05 14.10
N LYS A 36 -1.36 -12.92 14.22
CA LYS A 36 -1.54 -14.36 14.03
C LYS A 36 -2.58 -14.93 14.99
N GLN A 37 -2.52 -14.57 16.27
CA GLN A 37 -3.48 -15.07 17.25
C GLN A 37 -4.90 -14.61 16.96
N LEU A 38 -5.10 -13.34 16.57
CA LEU A 38 -6.43 -12.83 16.22
C LEU A 38 -7.00 -13.52 14.97
N ILE A 39 -6.18 -13.74 13.95
CA ILE A 39 -6.57 -14.47 12.75
C ILE A 39 -6.93 -15.92 13.09
N ASP A 40 -6.13 -16.58 13.92
CA ASP A 40 -6.40 -17.96 14.38
C ASP A 40 -7.73 -18.03 15.16
N GLU A 41 -7.99 -17.07 16.06
CA GLU A 41 -9.26 -16.97 16.82
C GLU A 41 -10.47 -16.82 15.88
N ILE A 42 -10.37 -15.99 14.84
CA ILE A 42 -11.42 -15.79 13.83
C ILE A 42 -11.62 -17.06 13.00
N ASN A 43 -10.56 -17.58 12.37
CA ASN A 43 -10.64 -18.76 11.51
C ASN A 43 -11.15 -19.99 12.26
N GLN A 44 -10.74 -20.18 13.52
CA GLN A 44 -11.19 -21.29 14.35
C GLN A 44 -12.70 -21.20 14.61
N PHE A 45 -13.23 -20.01 14.89
CA PHE A 45 -14.67 -19.80 15.06
C PHE A 45 -15.42 -20.21 13.77
N PHE A 46 -15.02 -19.70 12.61
CA PHE A 46 -15.73 -20.00 11.36
C PHE A 46 -15.55 -21.45 10.88
N THR A 47 -14.41 -22.07 11.14
CA THR A 47 -14.22 -23.50 10.81
C THR A 47 -15.20 -24.41 11.57
N GLN A 48 -15.67 -23.97 12.74
CA GLN A 48 -16.62 -24.71 13.59
C GLN A 48 -18.09 -24.45 13.22
N PHE A 49 -18.43 -23.24 12.76
CA PHE A 49 -19.82 -22.79 12.61
C PHE A 49 -20.27 -22.48 11.18
N ASP A 50 -19.34 -22.30 10.23
CA ASP A 50 -19.65 -22.09 8.82
C ASP A 50 -19.57 -23.43 8.07
N GLU A 51 -20.70 -23.88 7.54
CA GLU A 51 -20.80 -25.12 6.76
C GLU A 51 -20.28 -24.96 5.33
N GLU A 52 -20.33 -23.76 4.76
CA GLU A 52 -19.95 -23.53 3.36
C GLU A 52 -18.43 -23.42 3.18
N LYS A 53 -17.71 -22.88 4.18
CA LYS A 53 -16.23 -22.78 4.24
C LYS A 53 -15.58 -22.26 2.96
N PHE A 54 -16.20 -21.27 2.33
CA PHE A 54 -15.73 -20.77 1.04
C PHE A 54 -14.68 -19.67 1.15
N TRP A 55 -14.32 -19.23 2.36
CA TRP A 55 -13.30 -18.21 2.58
C TRP A 55 -12.40 -18.51 3.80
N SER A 56 -11.19 -17.97 3.79
CA SER A 56 -10.26 -17.96 4.92
C SER A 56 -9.66 -16.57 5.13
N LEU A 57 -9.29 -16.26 6.38
CA LEU A 57 -8.50 -15.08 6.71
C LEU A 57 -7.01 -15.45 6.73
N GLU A 58 -6.20 -14.81 5.90
CA GLU A 58 -4.78 -15.08 5.70
C GLU A 58 -3.90 -13.93 6.19
N LEU A 59 -2.78 -14.27 6.83
CA LEU A 59 -1.80 -13.32 7.34
C LEU A 59 -0.83 -12.89 6.23
N GLY A 60 -0.78 -11.59 5.91
CA GLY A 60 0.24 -11.01 5.04
C GLY A 60 1.40 -10.38 5.82
N SER A 61 1.07 -9.48 6.75
CA SER A 61 1.95 -8.89 7.77
C SER A 61 1.12 -8.56 9.00
N ALA A 62 1.73 -8.01 10.05
CA ALA A 62 1.03 -7.75 11.30
C ALA A 62 -0.21 -6.85 11.10
N ASP A 63 -0.08 -5.84 10.26
CA ASP A 63 -1.06 -4.81 9.92
C ASP A 63 -1.80 -5.06 8.59
N ARG A 64 -1.54 -6.17 7.90
CA ARG A 64 -2.12 -6.44 6.58
C ARG A 64 -2.55 -7.89 6.44
N TRP A 65 -3.86 -8.09 6.46
CA TRP A 65 -4.48 -9.39 6.30
C TRP A 65 -5.31 -9.42 5.02
N TYR A 66 -5.72 -10.62 4.64
CA TYR A 66 -6.46 -10.87 3.42
C TYR A 66 -7.58 -11.87 3.67
N ILE A 67 -8.75 -11.63 3.09
CA ILE A 67 -9.74 -12.67 2.95
C ILE A 67 -9.57 -13.29 1.56
N VAL A 68 -9.36 -14.60 1.54
CA VAL A 68 -9.27 -15.40 0.31
C VAL A 68 -10.56 -16.20 0.18
N SER A 69 -11.25 -16.04 -0.95
CA SER A 69 -12.57 -16.62 -1.21
C SER A 69 -12.54 -17.49 -2.47
N GLU A 70 -13.19 -18.64 -2.43
CA GLU A 70 -13.45 -19.50 -3.59
C GLU A 70 -14.61 -18.97 -4.45
N LYS A 71 -15.45 -18.09 -3.88
CA LYS A 71 -16.58 -17.44 -4.56
C LYS A 71 -16.23 -16.01 -5.00
N PRO A 72 -16.81 -15.52 -6.11
CA PRO A 72 -16.69 -14.12 -6.51
C PRO A 72 -17.11 -13.14 -5.42
N LEU A 73 -16.34 -12.05 -5.29
CA LEU A 73 -16.62 -10.97 -4.34
C LEU A 73 -17.39 -9.85 -5.07
N ASN A 74 -18.72 -10.00 -5.25
CA ASN A 74 -19.54 -8.97 -5.90
C ASN A 74 -19.92 -7.85 -4.93
N ILE A 75 -18.89 -7.18 -4.41
CA ILE A 75 -18.98 -6.12 -3.42
C ILE A 75 -18.19 -4.89 -3.83
N GLU A 76 -18.75 -3.72 -3.55
CA GLU A 76 -18.04 -2.45 -3.61
C GLU A 76 -17.57 -2.08 -2.21
N CYS A 77 -16.29 -1.73 -2.09
CA CYS A 77 -15.65 -1.41 -0.82
C CYS A 77 -15.03 -0.01 -0.84
N SER A 78 -14.84 0.59 0.33
CA SER A 78 -14.10 1.85 0.49
C SER A 78 -12.73 1.59 1.11
N ALA A 79 -11.67 2.17 0.55
CA ALA A 79 -10.35 2.11 1.19
C ALA A 79 -10.38 2.85 2.55
N PRO A 80 -9.69 2.35 3.59
CA PRO A 80 -9.77 2.91 4.94
C PRO A 80 -9.30 4.38 5.01
N GLU A 81 -8.38 4.79 4.14
CA GLU A 81 -7.91 6.18 4.03
C GLU A 81 -9.03 7.17 3.67
N LYS A 82 -10.06 6.70 2.96
CA LYS A 82 -11.24 7.50 2.62
C LYS A 82 -12.22 7.65 3.78
N VAL A 83 -12.15 6.76 4.77
CA VAL A 83 -13.13 6.62 5.86
C VAL A 83 -12.60 7.11 7.20
N LEU A 84 -11.27 7.17 7.35
CA LEU A 84 -10.60 7.59 8.58
C LEU A 84 -11.20 8.90 9.14
N MET A 85 -11.46 8.92 10.45
CA MET A 85 -12.10 10.02 11.19
C MET A 85 -13.53 10.38 10.73
N GLN A 86 -14.23 9.49 10.03
CA GLN A 86 -15.62 9.67 9.60
C GLN A 86 -16.51 8.50 10.04
N SER A 87 -17.82 8.75 10.00
CA SER A 87 -18.86 7.73 10.18
C SER A 87 -18.66 6.58 9.21
N VAL A 88 -18.67 5.33 9.69
CA VAL A 88 -18.48 4.15 8.84
C VAL A 88 -19.70 3.82 7.98
N LYS A 89 -20.90 4.22 8.43
CA LYS A 89 -22.19 3.84 7.83
C LYS A 89 -22.29 4.13 6.33
N PRO A 90 -21.87 5.30 5.81
CA PRO A 90 -21.93 5.59 4.36
C PRO A 90 -20.94 4.77 3.50
N PHE A 91 -19.93 4.17 4.15
CA PHE A 91 -18.79 3.51 3.51
C PHE A 91 -18.79 1.98 3.67
N LEU A 92 -19.78 1.42 4.36
CA LEU A 92 -20.00 -0.03 4.44
C LEU A 92 -20.18 -0.63 3.04
N LEU A 93 -19.94 -1.94 2.95
CA LEU A 93 -19.96 -2.70 1.70
C LEU A 93 -21.30 -2.53 0.97
N LYS A 94 -21.24 -2.41 -0.36
CA LYS A 94 -22.42 -2.37 -1.24
C LYS A 94 -22.33 -3.48 -2.28
N GLY A 95 -23.41 -3.70 -3.02
CA GLY A 95 -23.45 -4.73 -4.08
C GLY A 95 -24.22 -5.97 -3.65
N LYS A 96 -24.27 -6.96 -4.55
CA LYS A 96 -25.13 -8.14 -4.44
C LYS A 96 -24.82 -8.98 -3.20
N ASP A 97 -23.54 -9.16 -2.89
CA ASP A 97 -23.12 -10.04 -1.79
C ASP A 97 -22.92 -9.25 -0.47
N SER A 98 -23.22 -7.95 -0.45
CA SER A 98 -22.99 -7.09 0.73
C SER A 98 -23.66 -7.55 2.03
N PRO A 99 -24.88 -8.12 2.06
CA PRO A 99 -25.49 -8.54 3.32
C PRO A 99 -24.66 -9.60 4.06
N HIS A 100 -24.10 -10.56 3.32
CA HIS A 100 -23.23 -11.60 3.88
C HIS A 100 -21.97 -10.98 4.48
N TRP A 101 -21.27 -10.12 3.73
CA TRP A 101 -20.02 -9.52 4.18
C TRP A 101 -20.20 -8.49 5.31
N ILE A 102 -21.33 -7.79 5.36
CA ILE A 102 -21.69 -6.92 6.50
C ILE A 102 -21.97 -7.76 7.75
N ASN A 103 -22.66 -8.90 7.60
CA ASN A 103 -22.85 -9.82 8.71
C ASN A 103 -21.50 -10.32 9.24
N LEU A 104 -20.61 -10.76 8.34
CA LEU A 104 -19.28 -11.22 8.70
C LEU A 104 -18.45 -10.13 9.41
N PHE A 105 -18.52 -8.90 8.90
CA PHE A 105 -17.88 -7.74 9.50
C PHE A 105 -18.35 -7.51 10.95
N ASN A 106 -19.64 -7.68 11.25
CA ASN A 106 -20.17 -7.57 12.61
C ASN A 106 -19.75 -8.75 13.50
N GLU A 107 -19.74 -9.97 12.97
CA GLU A 107 -19.30 -11.16 13.70
C GLU A 107 -17.82 -11.10 14.09
N PHE A 108 -16.97 -10.55 13.21
CA PHE A 108 -15.56 -10.29 13.53
C PHE A 108 -15.43 -9.40 14.77
N GLN A 109 -16.23 -8.34 14.87
CA GLN A 109 -16.21 -7.47 16.07
C GLN A 109 -16.60 -8.24 17.33
N MET A 110 -17.61 -9.13 17.26
CA MET A 110 -18.02 -9.95 18.40
C MET A 110 -16.91 -10.89 18.88
N ILE A 111 -16.16 -11.49 17.96
CA ILE A 111 -15.02 -12.38 18.25
C ILE A 111 -13.89 -11.56 18.86
N LEU A 112 -13.50 -10.47 18.20
CA LEU A 112 -12.42 -9.59 18.62
C LEU A 112 -12.66 -8.97 20.00
N HIS A 113 -13.90 -8.63 20.34
CA HIS A 113 -14.27 -8.14 21.67
C HIS A 113 -13.97 -9.16 22.77
N LYS A 114 -14.08 -10.46 22.48
CA LYS A 114 -13.80 -11.53 23.45
C LYS A 114 -12.31 -11.92 23.52
N SER A 115 -11.51 -11.44 22.57
CA SER A 115 -10.10 -11.83 22.43
C SER A 115 -9.27 -11.49 23.66
N SER A 116 -8.39 -12.44 24.04
CA SER A 116 -7.40 -12.21 25.10
C SER A 116 -6.32 -11.19 24.69
N ILE A 117 -6.07 -11.04 23.38
CA ILE A 117 -5.15 -10.01 22.87
C ILE A 117 -5.69 -8.62 23.19
N ASN A 118 -6.94 -8.34 22.83
CA ASN A 118 -7.54 -7.03 23.07
C ASN A 118 -7.65 -6.69 24.56
N LYS A 119 -7.90 -7.67 25.42
CA LYS A 119 -7.86 -7.47 26.88
C LYS A 119 -6.48 -6.99 27.34
N LYS A 120 -5.40 -7.63 26.89
CA LYS A 120 -4.02 -7.22 27.21
C LYS A 120 -3.66 -5.85 26.65
N ARG A 121 -4.08 -5.55 25.41
CA ARG A 121 -3.86 -4.24 24.79
C ARG A 121 -4.49 -3.12 25.64
N LEU A 122 -5.74 -3.32 26.06
CA LEU A 122 -6.44 -2.39 26.93
C LEU A 122 -5.77 -2.23 28.30
N GLU A 123 -5.31 -3.31 28.92
CA GLU A 123 -4.53 -3.27 30.18
C GLU A 123 -3.21 -2.48 30.04
N GLN A 124 -2.64 -2.44 28.83
CA GLN A 124 -1.43 -1.69 28.49
C GLN A 124 -1.71 -0.27 27.97
N GLY A 125 -2.97 0.17 27.96
CA GLY A 125 -3.37 1.48 27.43
C GLY A 125 -3.27 1.61 25.91
N GLN A 126 -3.16 0.50 25.19
CA GLN A 126 -3.17 0.47 23.72
C GLN A 126 -4.61 0.39 23.19
N ALA A 127 -4.84 0.96 22.01
CA ALA A 127 -6.11 0.82 21.30
C ALA A 127 -6.39 -0.66 20.97
N ALA A 128 -7.63 -1.08 21.22
CA ALA A 128 -8.09 -2.42 20.87
C ALA A 128 -8.26 -2.55 19.35
N ILE A 129 -7.97 -3.74 18.83
CA ILE A 129 -8.30 -4.12 17.45
C ILE A 129 -9.72 -4.68 17.48
N ASN A 130 -10.72 -3.80 17.48
CA ASN A 130 -12.11 -4.20 17.69
C ASN A 130 -12.88 -4.47 16.39
N SER A 131 -12.27 -4.25 15.23
CA SER A 131 -12.84 -4.54 13.93
C SER A 131 -11.76 -4.84 12.88
N VAL A 132 -12.20 -5.37 11.73
CA VAL A 132 -11.37 -5.56 10.54
C VAL A 132 -12.06 -4.88 9.37
N TRP A 133 -11.38 -3.96 8.69
CA TRP A 133 -11.95 -3.22 7.57
C TRP A 133 -11.73 -3.95 6.25
N PHE A 134 -12.81 -4.30 5.57
CA PHE A 134 -12.77 -5.01 4.28
C PHE A 134 -12.68 -4.03 3.10
N TRP A 135 -11.67 -4.19 2.25
CA TRP A 135 -11.49 -3.34 1.08
C TRP A 135 -10.65 -3.96 -0.04
N GLY A 136 -10.60 -3.32 -1.21
CA GLY A 136 -9.75 -3.77 -2.31
C GLY A 136 -10.07 -5.17 -2.82
N ALA A 137 -11.37 -5.52 -2.90
CA ALA A 137 -11.82 -6.79 -3.44
C ALA A 137 -11.49 -6.91 -4.93
N GLY A 138 -10.96 -8.06 -5.33
CA GLY A 138 -10.60 -8.36 -6.71
C GLY A 138 -10.34 -9.84 -6.94
N GLU A 139 -10.21 -10.21 -8.20
CA GLU A 139 -9.82 -11.56 -8.60
C GLU A 139 -8.29 -11.72 -8.47
N SER A 140 -7.84 -12.83 -7.89
CA SER A 140 -6.44 -13.24 -7.94
C SER A 140 -6.09 -13.58 -9.38
N ILE A 141 -5.03 -12.96 -9.86
CA ILE A 141 -4.46 -13.29 -11.16
C ILE A 141 -3.55 -14.52 -10.93
N ASP A 142 -4.15 -15.71 -10.93
CA ASP A 142 -3.43 -17.00 -10.73
C ASP A 142 -2.54 -17.38 -11.93
N SER A 143 -2.66 -16.65 -13.05
CA SER A 143 -1.86 -16.84 -14.27
C SER A 143 -1.05 -15.59 -14.57
N LEU A 144 0.11 -15.46 -13.93
CA LEU A 144 1.25 -15.03 -14.72
C LEU A 144 1.75 -16.31 -15.35
N ASP A 145 1.33 -16.56 -16.59
CA ASP A 145 2.02 -17.53 -17.44
C ASP A 145 3.52 -17.35 -17.22
N GLU A 146 4.24 -18.44 -16.93
CA GLU A 146 5.69 -18.38 -16.80
C GLU A 146 6.22 -17.52 -17.96
N PRO A 147 6.96 -16.44 -17.67
CA PRO A 147 7.43 -15.58 -18.72
C PRO A 147 8.16 -16.46 -19.73
N GLN A 148 7.78 -16.36 -21.00
CA GLN A 148 8.63 -16.90 -22.06
C GLN A 148 10.03 -16.34 -21.78
N ILE A 149 10.96 -17.22 -21.41
CA ILE A 149 12.26 -16.99 -20.74
C ILE A 149 13.15 -15.94 -21.46
N ASN A 150 12.73 -15.44 -22.62
CA ASN A 150 13.52 -14.62 -23.53
C ASN A 150 13.10 -13.15 -23.63
N ASN A 151 12.09 -12.66 -22.91
CA ASN A 151 11.79 -11.22 -22.86
C ASN A 151 12.12 -10.64 -21.48
N LYS A 152 13.42 -10.53 -21.16
CA LYS A 152 13.85 -9.58 -20.11
C LYS A 152 13.34 -8.21 -20.51
N SER A 153 12.41 -7.66 -19.74
CA SER A 153 11.97 -6.29 -19.94
C SER A 153 13.17 -5.36 -19.71
N ASN A 154 13.31 -4.35 -20.57
CA ASN A 154 14.36 -3.34 -20.43
C ASN A 154 14.01 -2.28 -19.39
N HIS A 155 13.16 -2.61 -18.41
CA HIS A 155 12.63 -1.70 -17.40
C HIS A 155 12.91 -2.24 -16.00
N CYS A 156 13.63 -1.46 -15.20
CA CYS A 156 13.80 -1.69 -13.77
C CYS A 156 13.03 -0.64 -12.95
N VAL A 157 12.30 -1.09 -11.93
CA VAL A 157 11.60 -0.25 -10.97
C VAL A 157 12.30 -0.35 -9.61
N TYR A 158 12.68 0.80 -9.07
CA TYR A 158 13.23 0.94 -7.73
C TYR A 158 12.16 1.51 -6.80
N SER A 159 11.74 0.74 -5.81
CA SER A 159 10.72 1.17 -4.85
C SER A 159 10.76 0.33 -3.58
N ASN A 160 10.18 0.86 -2.50
CA ASN A 160 9.78 0.07 -1.33
C ASN A 160 8.25 -0.18 -1.31
N ASN A 161 7.52 0.29 -2.34
CA ASN A 161 6.08 0.14 -2.43
C ASN A 161 5.71 -1.29 -2.89
N ILE A 162 4.82 -1.94 -2.13
CA ILE A 162 4.39 -3.33 -2.38
C ILE A 162 3.49 -3.46 -3.62
N ILE A 163 2.69 -2.43 -3.94
CA ILE A 163 1.86 -2.39 -5.15
C ILE A 163 2.75 -2.31 -6.38
N ALA A 164 3.79 -1.47 -6.36
CA ALA A 164 4.80 -1.40 -7.40
C ALA A 164 5.48 -2.76 -7.61
N LYS A 165 5.82 -3.47 -6.52
CA LYS A 165 6.36 -4.83 -6.59
C LYS A 165 5.39 -5.80 -7.28
N GLY A 166 4.12 -5.77 -6.88
CA GLY A 166 3.06 -6.60 -7.48
C GLY A 166 2.87 -6.31 -8.97
N LEU A 167 2.83 -5.03 -9.37
CA LEU A 167 2.73 -4.62 -10.77
C LEU A 167 3.96 -5.02 -11.58
N CYS A 168 5.17 -4.91 -11.00
CA CYS A 168 6.38 -5.38 -11.65
C CYS A 168 6.34 -6.89 -11.88
N ASN A 169 5.89 -7.67 -10.89
CA ASN A 169 5.69 -9.09 -11.07
C ASN A 169 4.70 -9.36 -12.22
N GLN A 170 3.59 -8.61 -12.28
CA GLN A 170 2.58 -8.77 -13.32
C GLN A 170 3.09 -8.43 -14.73
N GLN A 171 3.92 -7.40 -14.86
CA GLN A 171 4.49 -6.94 -16.13
C GLN A 171 5.84 -7.60 -16.46
N HIS A 172 6.33 -8.49 -15.59
CA HIS A 172 7.68 -9.07 -15.65
C HIS A 172 8.79 -8.00 -15.72
N TYR A 173 8.61 -6.92 -14.96
CA TYR A 173 9.64 -5.88 -14.76
C TYR A 173 10.59 -6.27 -13.64
N GLU A 174 11.85 -5.87 -13.78
CA GLU A 174 12.79 -6.03 -12.67
C GLU A 174 12.41 -5.06 -11.55
N TYR A 175 12.33 -5.59 -10.33
CA TYR A 175 12.04 -4.80 -9.13
C TYR A 175 13.22 -4.85 -8.18
N ARG A 176 13.67 -3.68 -7.72
CA ARG A 176 14.74 -3.52 -6.74
C ARG A 176 14.32 -2.58 -5.60
N PRO A 177 14.81 -2.77 -4.37
CA PRO A 177 14.52 -1.88 -3.25
C PRO A 177 15.15 -0.49 -3.44
N LEU A 178 14.63 0.55 -2.77
CA LEU A 178 15.21 1.92 -2.83
C LEU A 178 16.60 2.04 -2.20
N THR A 179 17.06 1.02 -1.47
CA THR A 179 18.44 0.95 -0.97
C THR A 179 19.47 0.74 -2.09
N GLU A 180 19.01 0.40 -3.29
CA GLU A 180 19.85 0.21 -4.48
C GLU A 180 19.68 1.38 -5.48
N HIS A 181 20.68 1.56 -6.33
CA HIS A 181 20.69 2.57 -7.39
C HIS A 181 21.01 1.90 -8.74
N TYR A 182 20.53 2.49 -9.84
CA TYR A 182 20.87 1.98 -11.17
C TYR A 182 22.37 2.08 -11.42
N GLN A 183 22.91 1.13 -12.19
CA GLN A 183 24.26 1.22 -12.71
C GLN A 183 24.20 1.62 -14.18
N THR A 184 25.05 2.56 -14.60
CA THR A 184 25.02 3.06 -15.99
C THR A 184 25.40 2.02 -17.03
N ASP A 185 26.00 0.92 -16.58
CA ASP A 185 26.42 -0.20 -17.40
C ASP A 185 25.34 -1.31 -17.42
N ASP A 186 24.23 -1.13 -16.71
CA ASP A 186 23.08 -2.04 -16.75
C ASP A 186 22.42 -2.00 -18.14
N SER A 187 21.88 -3.14 -18.60
CA SER A 187 21.19 -3.25 -19.89
C SER A 187 19.79 -2.61 -19.92
N PHE A 188 19.37 -1.91 -18.86
CA PHE A 188 18.03 -1.32 -18.79
C PHE A 188 17.94 -0.04 -19.62
N LEU A 189 16.93 0.03 -20.48
CA LEU A 189 16.63 1.23 -21.27
C LEU A 189 15.83 2.25 -20.45
N ASN A 190 15.04 1.77 -19.48
CA ASN A 190 14.18 2.60 -18.65
C ASN A 190 14.35 2.24 -17.16
N VAL A 191 14.53 3.26 -16.34
CA VAL A 191 14.57 3.14 -14.87
C VAL A 191 13.47 4.01 -14.28
N THR A 192 12.72 3.48 -13.32
CA THR A 192 11.69 4.24 -12.60
C THR A 192 11.87 4.13 -11.11
N TYR A 193 11.89 5.27 -10.43
CA TYR A 193 11.87 5.36 -8.98
C TYR A 193 10.45 5.69 -8.51
N ILE A 194 9.90 4.89 -7.59
CA ILE A 194 8.63 5.20 -6.91
C ILE A 194 8.94 5.44 -5.44
N ILE A 195 8.86 6.71 -5.03
CA ILE A 195 9.28 7.20 -3.71
C ILE A 195 8.06 7.73 -2.97
N GLU A 196 7.73 7.10 -1.85
CA GLU A 196 6.54 7.44 -1.06
C GLU A 196 6.87 7.97 0.35
N ASP A 197 8.14 7.87 0.77
CA ASP A 197 8.58 8.21 2.13
C ASP A 197 8.22 9.65 2.54
N PHE A 198 8.25 10.59 1.58
CA PHE A 198 7.84 11.98 1.79
C PHE A 198 6.36 12.13 2.17
N SER A 199 5.50 11.26 1.66
CA SER A 199 4.06 11.29 1.95
C SER A 199 3.77 10.89 3.39
N GLN A 200 4.54 9.93 3.93
CA GLN A 200 4.42 9.50 5.32
C GLN A 200 4.84 10.61 6.29
N ALA A 201 5.99 11.24 6.05
CA ALA A 201 6.44 12.37 6.87
C ALA A 201 5.43 13.54 6.86
N MET A 202 4.83 13.82 5.70
CA MET A 202 3.77 14.84 5.57
C MET A 202 2.50 14.47 6.34
N GLN A 203 2.05 13.22 6.27
CA GLN A 203 0.88 12.74 7.03
C GLN A 203 1.09 12.87 8.54
N GLN A 204 2.31 12.58 9.02
CA GLN A 204 2.68 12.68 10.42
C GLN A 204 3.01 14.11 10.87
N ARG A 205 3.02 15.08 9.94
CA ARG A 205 3.46 16.47 10.15
C ARG A 205 4.88 16.55 10.72
N ASP A 206 5.72 15.59 10.39
CA ASP A 206 7.11 15.50 10.85
C ASP A 206 8.03 16.21 9.85
N ILE A 207 8.27 17.50 10.13
CA ILE A 207 9.12 18.35 9.31
C ILE A 207 10.58 17.88 9.37
N PHE A 208 11.05 17.36 10.49
CA PHE A 208 12.44 16.93 10.64
C PHE A 208 12.73 15.70 9.80
N SER A 209 11.85 14.69 9.86
CA SER A 209 11.93 13.52 8.99
C SER A 209 11.82 13.93 7.51
N TRP A 210 10.93 14.87 7.18
CA TRP A 210 10.80 15.34 5.80
C TRP A 210 12.08 16.01 5.28
N VAL A 211 12.72 16.88 6.06
CA VAL A 211 13.99 17.53 5.70
C VAL A 211 15.12 16.50 5.59
N GLY A 212 15.19 15.54 6.53
CA GLY A 212 16.18 14.46 6.48
C GLY A 212 16.04 13.59 5.22
N LEU A 213 14.81 13.23 4.85
CA LEU A 213 14.51 12.51 3.61
C LEU A 213 14.94 13.31 2.38
N LEU A 214 14.73 14.63 2.37
CA LEU A 214 15.14 15.48 1.25
C LEU A 214 16.67 15.46 1.06
N GLN A 215 17.43 15.58 2.15
CA GLN A 215 18.89 15.53 2.10
C GLN A 215 19.37 14.15 1.60
N GLN A 216 18.85 13.06 2.16
CA GLN A 216 19.18 11.70 1.70
C GLN A 216 18.83 11.51 0.22
N TYR A 217 17.71 12.08 -0.22
CA TYR A 217 17.29 11.98 -1.61
C TYR A 217 18.22 12.75 -2.57
N GLU A 218 18.66 13.93 -2.15
CA GLU A 218 19.63 14.72 -2.90
C GLU A 218 20.97 13.98 -3.06
N GLU A 219 21.50 13.46 -1.94
CA GLU A 219 22.79 12.76 -1.89
C GLU A 219 22.75 11.42 -2.66
N ASN A 220 21.72 10.61 -2.44
CA ASN A 220 21.66 9.23 -2.95
C ASN A 220 21.11 9.13 -4.37
N PHE A 221 20.30 10.10 -4.83
CA PHE A 221 19.65 10.03 -6.14
C PHE A 221 19.97 11.22 -7.03
N LEU A 222 19.68 12.45 -6.57
CA LEU A 222 19.74 13.61 -7.46
C LEU A 222 21.18 13.94 -7.91
N ILE A 223 22.16 13.87 -7.02
CA ILE A 223 23.57 14.14 -7.36
C ILE A 223 24.13 13.12 -8.36
N PRO A 224 24.01 11.79 -8.14
CA PRO A 224 24.42 10.78 -9.13
C PRO A 224 23.72 10.95 -10.48
N ILE A 225 22.40 11.10 -10.48
CA ILE A 225 21.59 11.30 -11.70
C ILE A 225 22.05 12.55 -12.46
N LEU A 226 22.29 13.66 -11.76
CA LEU A 226 22.75 14.89 -12.39
C LEU A 226 24.14 14.73 -13.02
N LYS A 227 25.04 14.00 -12.34
CA LYS A 227 26.38 13.70 -12.86
C LYS A 227 26.29 12.90 -14.16
N ASP A 228 25.49 11.83 -14.16
CA ASP A 228 25.33 10.96 -15.32
C ASP A 228 24.60 11.65 -16.48
N LEU A 229 23.66 12.55 -16.19
CA LEU A 229 22.99 13.37 -17.21
C LEU A 229 23.96 14.38 -17.85
N LYS A 230 24.85 14.98 -17.05
CA LYS A 230 25.88 15.90 -17.56
C LYS A 230 26.92 15.18 -18.40
N SER A 231 27.38 13.99 -17.97
CA SER A 231 28.30 13.19 -18.78
C SER A 231 27.63 12.62 -20.03
N GLY A 232 26.30 12.53 -20.06
CA GLY A 232 25.55 11.97 -21.18
C GLY A 232 25.41 10.45 -21.12
N LYS A 233 25.60 9.86 -19.93
CA LYS A 233 25.33 8.45 -19.67
C LYS A 233 23.82 8.18 -19.59
N ILE A 234 23.05 9.17 -19.14
CA ILE A 234 21.59 9.18 -19.26
C ILE A 234 21.15 10.34 -20.15
N ASN A 235 20.08 10.14 -20.92
CA ASN A 235 19.60 11.11 -21.90
C ASN A 235 18.70 12.17 -21.27
N GLU A 236 17.82 11.73 -20.37
CA GLU A 236 16.79 12.56 -19.75
C GLU A 236 16.35 12.01 -18.39
N VAL A 237 15.74 12.89 -17.60
CA VAL A 237 15.15 12.58 -16.30
C VAL A 237 13.78 13.22 -16.26
N LYS A 238 12.75 12.44 -15.91
CA LYS A 238 11.38 12.92 -15.77
C LYS A 238 10.95 12.81 -14.32
N PHE A 239 10.60 13.93 -13.70
CA PHE A 239 9.94 13.97 -12.40
C PHE A 239 8.43 14.00 -12.61
N ILE A 240 7.71 13.14 -11.91
CA ILE A 240 6.25 13.08 -11.93
C ILE A 240 5.77 13.33 -10.52
N SER A 241 4.98 14.40 -10.34
CA SER A 241 4.36 14.72 -9.06
C SER A 241 3.11 13.87 -8.81
N PRO A 242 2.63 13.76 -7.56
CA PRO A 242 1.37 13.08 -7.26
C PRO A 242 0.15 13.66 -8.01
N SER A 243 0.20 14.92 -8.42
CA SER A 243 -0.87 15.55 -9.21
C SER A 243 -0.76 15.27 -10.72
N GLY A 244 0.19 14.44 -11.15
CA GLY A 244 0.44 14.13 -12.57
C GLY A 244 1.22 15.20 -13.33
N LYS A 245 1.69 16.28 -12.66
CA LYS A 245 2.56 17.27 -13.30
C LYS A 245 3.94 16.69 -13.51
N ASN A 246 4.50 17.00 -14.68
CA ASN A 246 5.73 16.39 -15.16
C ASN A 246 6.79 17.46 -15.40
N LEU A 247 8.02 17.23 -14.92
CA LEU A 247 9.19 18.04 -15.25
C LEU A 247 10.21 17.17 -15.98
N LEU A 248 10.51 17.52 -17.22
CA LEU A 248 11.55 16.88 -18.02
C LEU A 248 12.85 17.66 -17.93
N ILE A 249 13.94 16.98 -17.58
CA ILE A 249 15.29 17.53 -17.52
C ILE A 249 16.16 16.77 -18.50
N THR A 250 16.90 17.51 -19.33
CA THR A 250 17.86 16.96 -20.30
C THR A 250 19.18 17.69 -20.19
N LYS A 251 20.26 17.11 -20.71
CA LYS A 251 21.57 17.77 -20.79
C LYS A 251 21.50 19.15 -21.46
N LYS A 252 20.71 19.28 -22.53
CA LYS A 252 20.49 20.56 -23.23
C LYS A 252 19.81 21.61 -22.34
N LEU A 253 18.91 21.19 -21.46
CA LEU A 253 18.22 22.09 -20.53
C LEU A 253 19.14 22.57 -19.41
N ILE A 254 19.98 21.69 -18.85
CA ILE A 254 20.94 22.03 -17.79
C ILE A 254 21.96 23.07 -18.25
N ASN A 255 22.37 23.00 -19.52
CA ASN A 255 23.36 23.93 -20.08
C ASN A 255 22.79 25.33 -20.40
N ARG A 256 21.51 25.61 -20.11
CA ARG A 256 20.91 26.94 -20.28
C ARG A 256 21.26 27.86 -19.12
N TRP A 257 22.54 28.09 -18.88
CA TRP A 257 23.05 28.94 -17.79
C TRP A 257 22.52 30.38 -17.84
N TRP A 258 22.08 30.85 -19.01
CA TRP A 258 21.45 32.16 -19.21
C TRP A 258 19.98 32.23 -18.78
N LYS A 259 19.33 31.11 -18.46
CA LYS A 259 17.98 31.09 -17.91
C LYS A 259 18.03 31.06 -16.40
N ARG A 260 17.21 31.91 -15.77
CA ARG A 260 17.04 31.92 -14.31
C ARG A 260 16.52 30.56 -13.85
N ILE A 261 17.22 29.96 -12.88
CA ILE A 261 16.77 28.74 -12.20
C ILE A 261 15.54 29.11 -11.38
N GLN A 262 14.44 28.39 -11.59
CA GLN A 262 13.20 28.53 -10.84
C GLN A 262 13.12 27.43 -9.78
N PRO A 263 12.56 27.71 -8.60
CA PRO A 263 12.32 26.68 -7.59
C PRO A 263 11.42 25.56 -8.11
N TYR A 264 11.65 24.30 -7.70
CA TYR A 264 10.86 23.17 -8.18
C TYR A 264 9.34 23.34 -7.97
N TYR A 265 8.92 23.94 -6.84
CA TYR A 265 7.51 24.15 -6.54
C TYR A 265 6.78 25.03 -7.57
N THR A 266 7.48 25.90 -8.31
CA THR A 266 6.82 26.72 -9.35
C THR A 266 6.34 25.88 -10.53
N HIS A 267 6.89 24.67 -10.69
CA HIS A 267 6.45 23.69 -11.69
C HIS A 267 5.30 22.81 -11.17
N LEU A 268 4.98 22.88 -9.88
CA LEU A 268 3.90 22.12 -9.23
C LEU A 268 2.58 22.89 -9.13
N THR A 269 2.59 24.22 -9.31
CA THR A 269 1.42 25.08 -9.06
C THR A 269 0.73 25.63 -10.32
N ALA A 270 1.21 25.31 -11.53
CA ALA A 270 0.62 25.75 -12.80
C ALA A 270 -0.58 24.91 -13.25
#